data_AF-A0A1W9P036-F1
#
_entry.id   AF-A0A1W9P036-F1
#
_cell.length_a   1.000
_cell.length_b   1.000
_cell.length_c   1.000
_cell.angle_alpha   90.00
_cell.angle_beta   90.00
_cell.angle_gamma   90.00
#
_symmetry.space_group_name_H-M   'P 1'
#
loop_
_entity.id
_entity.type
_entity.pdbx_description
1 polymer ?
#
loop_
_entity_poly.entity_id
_entity_poly.type
_entity_poly.pdbx_seq_one_letter_code
_entity_poly.pdbx_strand_id
1 'polypeptide(L)'
;MPANLPPNYYEKERELRFASTPEEKIQIYLELLAIMPKHKGTDKLKADLRAKIAKLKREIGKKPGTARFDYYHVPKEGAAQVVLLGLPNSGKSQILSTLTNAQPWTLKKKMGLIR
;
A
#
# COMPACT_ATOMS: atom_id res chain seq x y z
N MET A 1 27.44 -10.86 -9.84
CA MET A 1 28.35 -11.05 -8.70
C MET A 1 27.72 -12.08 -7.80
N PRO A 2 28.46 -13.09 -7.33
CA PRO A 2 27.92 -14.04 -6.35
C PRO A 2 27.61 -13.27 -5.07
N ALA A 3 26.36 -13.35 -4.61
CA ALA A 3 25.95 -12.79 -3.33
C ALA A 3 26.14 -13.86 -2.25
N ASN A 4 26.96 -13.57 -1.24
CA ASN A 4 27.03 -14.42 -0.06
C ASN A 4 25.80 -14.10 0.82
N LEU A 5 24.78 -14.95 0.76
CA LEU A 5 23.54 -14.78 1.50
C LEU A 5 23.58 -15.61 2.80
N PRO A 6 22.97 -15.12 3.89
CA PRO A 6 22.92 -15.85 5.14
C PRO A 6 22.08 -17.14 4.99
N PRO A 7 22.36 -18.21 5.75
CA PRO A 7 21.57 -19.46 5.71
C PRO A 7 20.07 -19.23 5.83
N ASN A 8 19.65 -18.35 6.73
CA ASN A 8 18.26 -17.98 6.97
C ASN A 8 17.53 -17.46 5.73
N TYR A 9 18.26 -16.86 4.76
CA TYR A 9 17.67 -16.43 3.49
C TYR A 9 17.16 -17.64 2.70
N TYR A 10 17.98 -18.69 2.58
CA TYR A 10 17.61 -19.89 1.85
C TYR A 10 16.47 -20.64 2.55
N GLU A 11 16.44 -20.64 3.88
CA GLU A 11 15.35 -21.25 4.63
C GLU A 11 14.01 -20.59 4.31
N LYS A 12 13.98 -19.25 4.36
CA LYS A 12 12.81 -18.44 4.04
C LYS A 12 12.43 -18.54 2.56
N GLU A 13 13.39 -18.65 1.66
CA GLU A 13 13.13 -18.84 0.23
C GLU A 13 12.41 -20.16 -0.07
N ARG A 14 12.68 -21.22 0.71
CA ARG A 14 11.96 -22.50 0.56
C ARG A 14 10.46 -22.36 0.84
N GLU A 15 10.05 -21.43 1.70
CA GLU A 15 8.64 -21.17 2.03
C GLU A 15 7.87 -20.64 0.81
N LEU A 16 8.53 -19.97 -0.14
CA LEU A 16 7.90 -19.51 -1.39
C LEU A 16 7.28 -20.64 -2.21
N ARG A 17 7.79 -21.87 -2.07
CA ARG A 17 7.26 -23.05 -2.78
C ARG A 17 5.90 -23.49 -2.23
N PHE A 18 5.61 -23.19 -0.97
CA PHE A 18 4.38 -23.58 -0.29
C PHE A 18 3.35 -22.43 -0.25
N ALA A 19 3.80 -21.19 -0.48
CA ALA A 19 2.93 -20.02 -0.52
C ALA A 19 1.90 -20.12 -1.66
N SER A 20 0.62 -20.11 -1.28
CA SER A 20 -0.50 -20.30 -2.21
C SER A 20 -1.08 -18.97 -2.67
N THR A 21 -1.09 -17.95 -1.78
CA THR A 21 -1.67 -16.65 -2.10
C THR A 21 -0.64 -15.62 -2.57
N PRO A 22 -1.01 -14.67 -3.45
CA PRO A 22 -0.18 -13.52 -3.80
C PRO A 22 0.28 -12.72 -2.57
N GLU A 23 -0.58 -12.59 -1.56
CA GLU A 23 -0.31 -11.88 -0.30
C GLU A 23 0.78 -12.57 0.52
N GLU A 24 0.70 -13.90 0.67
CA GLU A 24 1.76 -14.70 1.33
C GLU A 24 3.10 -14.54 0.62
N LYS A 25 3.08 -14.62 -0.72
CA LYS A 25 4.31 -14.43 -1.53
C LYS A 25 4.90 -13.04 -1.32
N ILE A 26 4.08 -12.00 -1.23
CA ILE A 26 4.54 -10.64 -0.93
C ILE A 26 5.20 -10.57 0.45
N GLN A 27 4.59 -11.16 1.49
CA GLN A 27 5.16 -11.16 2.83
C GLN A 27 6.53 -11.86 2.86
N ILE A 28 6.64 -13.03 2.24
CA ILE A 28 7.92 -13.76 2.18
C ILE A 28 8.98 -12.94 1.43
N TYR A 29 8.63 -12.27 0.32
CA TYR A 29 9.58 -11.38 -0.37
C TYR A 29 10.02 -10.18 0.48
N LEU A 30 9.15 -9.63 1.33
CA LEU A 30 9.51 -8.57 2.27
C LEU A 30 10.48 -9.07 3.36
N GLU A 31 10.26 -10.28 3.87
CA GLU A 31 11.16 -10.92 4.84
C GLU A 31 12.53 -11.23 4.22
N LEU A 32 12.57 -11.74 2.99
CA LEU A 32 13.81 -11.97 2.24
C LEU A 32 14.60 -10.66 2.04
N LEU A 33 13.91 -9.56 1.75
CA LEU A 33 14.53 -8.23 1.66
C LEU A 33 15.09 -7.76 3.02
N ALA A 34 14.46 -8.11 4.13
CA ALA A 34 14.90 -7.74 5.48
C ALA A 34 16.14 -8.53 5.94
N ILE A 35 16.22 -9.82 5.59
CA ILE A 35 17.35 -10.70 5.91
C ILE A 35 18.60 -10.36 5.08
N MET A 36 18.39 -9.86 3.86
CA MET A 36 19.47 -9.69 2.89
C MET A 36 20.51 -8.62 3.30
N PRO A 37 21.82 -8.92 3.17
CA PRO A 37 22.87 -8.00 3.58
C PRO A 37 22.91 -6.71 2.72
N LYS A 38 23.45 -5.62 3.28
CA LYS A 38 23.42 -4.27 2.68
C LYS A 38 24.73 -3.92 1.95
N HIS A 39 25.12 -4.74 0.97
CA HIS A 39 26.33 -4.50 0.16
C HIS A 39 26.07 -4.72 -1.33
N LYS A 40 26.98 -4.19 -2.17
CA LYS A 40 26.85 -4.13 -3.64
C LYS A 40 26.56 -5.47 -4.33
N GLY A 41 27.02 -6.58 -3.74
CA GLY A 41 26.78 -7.93 -4.26
C GLY A 41 25.29 -8.33 -4.30
N THR A 42 24.45 -7.67 -3.50
CA THR A 42 23.00 -7.98 -3.35
C THR A 42 22.07 -7.04 -4.12
N ASP A 43 22.60 -6.00 -4.79
CA ASP A 43 21.77 -4.94 -5.37
C ASP A 43 20.85 -5.46 -6.49
N LYS A 44 21.36 -6.37 -7.32
CA LYS A 44 20.55 -7.02 -8.37
C LYS A 44 19.41 -7.84 -7.78
N LEU A 45 19.71 -8.66 -6.76
CA LEU A 45 18.71 -9.49 -6.09
C LEU A 45 17.63 -8.63 -5.41
N LYS A 46 18.01 -7.52 -4.78
CA LYS A 46 17.05 -6.55 -4.21
C LYS A 46 16.11 -5.99 -5.27
N ALA A 47 16.66 -5.62 -6.43
CA ALA A 47 15.86 -5.10 -7.54
C ALA A 47 14.85 -6.17 -8.02
N ASP A 48 15.29 -7.41 -8.18
CA ASP A 48 14.45 -8.53 -8.63
C ASP A 48 13.31 -8.82 -7.64
N LEU A 49 13.61 -8.87 -6.33
CA LEU A 49 12.59 -9.08 -5.30
C LEU A 49 11.56 -7.94 -5.28
N ARG A 50 12.01 -6.68 -5.40
CA ARG A 50 11.11 -5.51 -5.49
C ARG A 50 10.24 -5.55 -6.73
N ALA A 51 10.78 -5.97 -7.88
CA ALA A 51 10.02 -6.14 -9.11
C ALA A 51 8.93 -7.21 -8.97
N LYS A 52 9.24 -8.34 -8.32
CA LYS A 52 8.26 -9.40 -8.01
C LYS A 52 7.14 -8.90 -7.10
N ILE A 53 7.47 -8.16 -6.03
CA ILE A 53 6.46 -7.54 -5.16
C ILE A 53 5.56 -6.58 -5.95
N ALA A 54 6.15 -5.72 -6.78
CA ALA A 54 5.38 -4.76 -7.58
C ALA A 54 4.43 -5.46 -8.57
N LYS A 55 4.87 -6.57 -9.19
CA LYS A 55 4.03 -7.38 -10.07
C LYS A 55 2.84 -7.98 -9.32
N LEU A 56 3.08 -8.64 -8.18
CA LEU A 56 2.01 -9.24 -7.37
C LEU A 56 1.01 -8.20 -6.85
N LYS A 57 1.48 -7.02 -6.40
CA LYS A 57 0.59 -5.93 -5.97
C LYS A 57 -0.33 -5.44 -7.10
N ARG A 58 0.17 -5.41 -8.34
CA ARG A 58 -0.66 -5.05 -9.51
C ARG A 58 -1.68 -6.14 -9.83
N GLU A 59 -1.33 -7.41 -9.66
CA GLU A 59 -2.24 -8.53 -9.89
C GLU A 59 -3.38 -8.54 -8.87
N ILE A 60 -3.10 -8.30 -7.58
CA ILE A 60 -4.12 -8.15 -6.52
C ILE A 60 -5.05 -6.95 -6.83
N GLY A 61 -4.51 -5.85 -7.36
CA GLY A 61 -5.29 -4.67 -7.73
C GLY A 61 -6.16 -4.86 -8.98
N LYS A 62 -5.83 -5.80 -9.86
CA LYS A 62 -6.62 -6.15 -11.06
C LYS A 62 -7.68 -7.19 -10.68
N LYS A 63 -8.74 -6.74 -10.01
CA LYS A 63 -9.93 -7.59 -9.82
C LYS A 63 -10.48 -8.00 -11.21
N PRO A 64 -10.86 -9.28 -11.42
CA PRO A 64 -11.38 -9.73 -12.71
C PRO A 64 -12.63 -8.93 -13.08
N GLY A 65 -12.71 -8.57 -14.36
CA GLY A 65 -13.79 -7.78 -14.94
C GLY A 65 -15.16 -8.37 -14.62
N THR A 66 -15.83 -7.77 -13.65
CA THR A 66 -17.26 -7.81 -13.50
C THR A 66 -17.59 -6.43 -12.96
N ALA A 67 -18.53 -5.74 -13.59
CA ALA A 67 -19.00 -4.41 -13.20
C ALA A 67 -19.66 -4.48 -11.82
N ARG A 68 -18.88 -4.73 -10.76
CA ARG A 68 -19.27 -4.44 -9.39
C ARG A 68 -19.15 -2.93 -9.28
N PHE A 69 -20.29 -2.30 -9.05
CA PHE A 69 -20.38 -0.94 -8.55
C PHE A 69 -19.35 -0.78 -7.42
N ASP A 70 -18.27 -0.08 -7.69
CA ASP A 70 -17.25 0.20 -6.70
C ASP A 70 -17.79 1.35 -5.86
N TYR A 71 -18.33 1.02 -4.68
CA TYR A 71 -18.86 2.00 -3.73
C TYR A 71 -17.86 3.09 -3.35
N TYR A 72 -16.56 2.86 -3.57
CA TYR A 72 -15.48 3.80 -3.30
C TYR A 72 -14.96 4.51 -4.56
N HIS A 73 -15.56 4.27 -5.73
CA HIS A 73 -15.21 4.99 -6.94
C HIS A 73 -15.83 6.39 -6.92
N VAL A 74 -14.99 7.41 -6.81
CA VAL A 74 -15.40 8.80 -6.99
C VAL A 74 -15.23 9.16 -8.47
N PRO A 75 -16.31 9.46 -9.20
CA PRO A 75 -16.24 9.83 -10.62
C PRO A 75 -15.37 11.08 -10.79
N LYS A 76 -14.60 11.12 -11.87
CA LYS A 76 -13.77 12.29 -12.19
C LYS A 76 -14.65 13.50 -12.47
N GLU A 77 -14.45 14.58 -11.72
CA GLU A 77 -15.23 15.81 -11.82
C GLU A 77 -14.31 17.04 -11.72
N GLY A 78 -14.69 18.11 -12.43
CA GLY A 78 -14.00 19.41 -12.39
C GLY A 78 -12.59 19.40 -12.97
N ALA A 79 -11.79 20.40 -12.56
CA ALA A 79 -10.42 20.58 -13.03
C ALA A 79 -9.40 19.67 -12.32
N ALA A 80 -9.70 19.21 -11.10
CA ALA A 80 -8.82 18.36 -10.30
C ALA A 80 -9.59 17.59 -9.22
N GLN A 81 -9.07 16.43 -8.84
CA GLN A 81 -9.46 15.69 -7.64
C GLN A 81 -8.30 15.69 -6.64
N VAL A 82 -8.58 16.03 -5.38
CA VAL A 82 -7.58 16.18 -4.32
C VAL A 82 -7.97 15.34 -3.11
N VAL A 83 -7.00 14.64 -2.51
CA VAL A 83 -7.20 13.80 -1.31
C VAL A 83 -6.46 14.42 -0.12
N LEU A 84 -7.17 14.61 1.01
CA LEU A 84 -6.58 15.05 2.27
C LEU A 84 -6.24 13.83 3.15
N LEU A 85 -4.96 13.55 3.33
CA LEU A 85 -4.45 12.46 4.18
C LEU A 85 -3.80 12.99 5.45
N GLY A 86 -3.98 12.29 6.57
CA GLY A 86 -3.35 12.65 7.84
C GLY A 86 -3.98 11.94 9.03
N LEU A 87 -3.41 12.11 10.21
CA LEU A 87 -3.94 11.56 11.47
C LEU A 87 -5.25 12.24 11.89
N PRO A 88 -6.05 11.66 12.80
CA PRO A 88 -7.18 12.38 13.42
C PRO A 88 -6.73 13.71 14.06
N ASN A 89 -7.62 14.70 14.13
CA ASN A 89 -7.34 16.04 14.70
C ASN A 89 -6.21 16.86 14.05
N SER A 90 -5.72 16.48 12.87
CA SER A 90 -4.73 17.26 12.10
C SER A 90 -5.30 18.46 11.31
N GLY A 91 -6.55 18.86 11.58
CA GLY A 91 -7.17 20.02 10.93
C GLY A 91 -7.75 19.78 9.53
N LYS A 92 -7.75 18.55 9.00
CA LYS A 92 -8.30 18.23 7.66
C LYS A 92 -9.72 18.73 7.43
N SER A 93 -10.60 18.59 8.43
CA SER A 93 -11.99 19.08 8.33
C SER A 93 -12.07 20.60 8.25
N GLN A 94 -11.17 21.32 8.90
CA GLN A 94 -11.10 22.78 8.86
C GLN A 94 -10.57 23.27 7.51
N ILE A 95 -9.57 22.60 6.94
CA ILE A 95 -9.08 22.90 5.58
C ILE A 95 -10.21 22.71 4.56
N LEU A 96 -10.97 21.61 4.67
CA LEU A 96 -12.07 21.34 3.76
C LEU A 96 -13.15 22.44 3.87
N SER A 97 -13.61 22.76 5.09
CA SER A 97 -14.68 23.76 5.26
C SER A 97 -14.26 25.17 4.85
N THR A 98 -13.01 25.55 5.09
CA THR A 98 -12.49 26.89 4.74
C THR A 98 -12.32 27.08 3.23
N LEU A 99 -11.87 26.05 2.50
CA LEU A 99 -11.60 26.15 1.07
C LEU A 99 -12.83 25.91 0.19
N THR A 100 -13.78 25.07 0.60
CA THR A 100 -14.92 24.69 -0.23
C THR A 100 -16.27 25.15 0.29
N ASN A 101 -16.29 25.85 1.44
CA ASN A 101 -17.51 26.18 2.19
C ASN A 101 -18.39 24.95 2.51
N ALA A 102 -17.82 23.74 2.38
CA ALA A 102 -18.52 22.52 2.70
C ALA A 102 -18.72 22.40 4.21
N GLN A 103 -19.76 21.65 4.59
CA GLN A 103 -20.10 21.37 5.98
C GLN A 103 -19.75 19.92 6.32
N PRO A 104 -18.46 19.61 6.61
CA PRO A 104 -18.02 18.23 6.84
C PRO A 104 -18.73 17.61 8.05
N TRP A 105 -19.20 16.39 7.86
CA TRP A 105 -19.73 15.59 8.96
C TRP A 105 -18.59 15.16 9.88
N THR A 106 -18.61 15.62 11.13
CA THR A 106 -17.59 15.30 12.15
C THR A 106 -18.25 14.79 13.42
N LEU A 107 -17.51 14.02 14.23
CA LEU A 107 -18.00 13.56 15.55
C LEU A 107 -18.39 14.74 16.46
N LYS A 108 -17.64 15.84 16.41
CA LYS A 108 -17.96 17.06 17.16
C LYS A 108 -19.31 17.64 16.73
N LYS A 109 -19.62 17.62 15.42
CA LYS A 109 -20.91 18.04 14.89
C LYS A 109 -22.05 17.09 15.31
N LYS A 110 -21.81 15.77 15.28
CA LYS A 110 -22.77 14.77 15.78
C LYS A 110 -23.10 14.96 17.27
N MET A 111 -22.12 15.37 18.06
CA MET A 111 -22.25 15.63 19.49
C MET A 111 -22.74 17.06 19.82
N GLY A 112 -23.07 17.88 18.81
CA GLY A 112 -23.52 19.27 19.02
C GLY A 112 -22.44 20.23 19.56
N LEU A 113 -21.16 19.82 19.54
CA LEU A 113 -20.04 20.60 20.09
C LEU A 113 -19.60 21.74 19.16
N ILE A 114 -19.93 21.66 17.87
CA ILE A 114 -19.60 22.67 16.86
C ILE A 114 -20.76 22.72 15.87
N ARG A 115 -21.16 23.94 15.47
CA ARG A 115 -22.23 24.20 14.48
C ARG A 115 -21.81 23.79 13.07
#